data_AF-A0A3D4FI86-F1
#
_entry.id   AF-A0A3D4FI86-F1
#
_cell.length_a   1.000
_cell.length_b   1.000
_cell.length_c   1.000
_cell.angle_alpha   90.00
_cell.angle_beta   90.00
_cell.angle_gamma   90.00
#
_symmetry.space_group_name_H-M   'P 1'
#
loop_
_entity.id
_entity.type
_entity.pdbx_description
1 polymer ?
#
loop_
_entity_poly.entity_id
_entity_poly.type
_entity_poly.pdbx_seq_one_letter_code
_entity_poly.pdbx_strand_id
1 'polypeptide(L)' 'MKILENFDIYILILCILNGGIVAFIDTAYFKNNNEMKAYKEAKYVGFGLMIFAVSVYLIRMFYKL' A
#
# COMPACT_ATOMS: atom_id res chain seq x y z
N MET A 1 2.14 5.60 -24.46
CA MET A 1 2.22 4.13 -24.63
C MET A 1 1.18 3.49 -23.73
N LYS A 2 0.01 3.10 -24.25
CA LYS A 2 -1.13 2.57 -23.46
C LYS A 2 -0.79 1.39 -22.55
N ILE A 3 0.19 0.58 -22.93
CA ILE A 3 0.63 -0.60 -22.16
C ILE A 3 1.28 -0.18 -20.82
N LEU A 4 2.09 0.87 -20.83
CA LEU A 4 2.73 1.37 -19.61
C LEU A 4 1.67 1.94 -18.66
N GLU A 5 0.76 2.79 -19.13
CA GLU A 5 -0.33 3.33 -18.31
C GLU A 5 -1.17 2.25 -17.62
N ASN A 6 -1.53 1.19 -18.34
CA ASN A 6 -2.28 0.07 -17.77
C ASN A 6 -1.47 -0.69 -16.71
N PHE A 7 -0.17 -0.84 -16.93
CA PHE A 7 0.73 -1.50 -15.97
C PHE A 7 0.87 -0.70 -14.68
N ASP A 8 0.94 0.63 -14.77
CA ASP A 8 1.07 1.48 -13.58
C ASP A 8 -0.20 1.54 -12.75
N ILE A 9 -1.38 1.57 -13.38
CA ILE A 9 -2.66 1.46 -12.67
C ILE A 9 -2.77 0.08 -12.01
N TYR A 10 -2.35 -0.98 -12.70
CA TYR A 10 -2.35 -2.32 -12.14
C TYR A 10 -1.43 -2.43 -10.91
N ILE A 11 -0.21 -1.91 -10.99
CA ILE A 11 0.72 -1.86 -9.84
C ILE A 11 0.13 -1.04 -8.70
N LEU A 12 -0.49 0.12 -8.99
CA LEU A 12 -1.13 0.93 -7.96
C LEU A 12 -2.21 0.12 -7.21
N ILE A 13 -3.08 -0.56 -7.95
CA ILE A 13 -4.14 -1.39 -7.36
C ILE A 13 -3.55 -2.50 -6.49
N LEU A 14 -2.51 -3.20 -6.98
CA LEU A 14 -1.83 -4.23 -6.19
C LEU A 14 -1.22 -3.67 -4.91
N CYS A 15 -0.53 -2.53 -4.97
CA CYS A 15 0.05 -1.88 -3.80
C CYS A 15 -1.01 -1.45 -2.78
N ILE A 16 -2.16 -0.93 -3.25
CA ILE A 16 -3.28 -0.57 -2.37
C ILE A 16 -3.88 -1.82 -1.70
N LEU A 17 -4.12 -2.88 -2.47
CA LEU A 17 -4.65 -4.13 -1.93
C LEU A 17 -3.71 -4.74 -0.90
N ASN A 18 -2.41 -4.81 -1.21
CA ASN A 18 -1.42 -5.40 -0.33
C ASN A 18 -1.20 -4.54 0.93
N GLY A 19 -1.14 -3.22 0.78
CA GLY A 19 -1.09 -2.30 1.91
C GLY A 19 -2.34 -2.40 2.80
N GLY A 20 -3.51 -2.60 2.21
CA GLY A 20 -4.76 -2.85 2.93
C GLY A 20 -4.74 -4.18 3.70
N ILE A 21 -4.28 -5.27 3.09
CA ILE A 21 -4.10 -6.56 3.76
C ILE A 21 -3.19 -6.38 4.99
N VAL A 22 -2.03 -5.75 4.83
CA VAL A 22 -1.10 -5.52 5.94
C VAL A 22 -1.71 -4.60 7.01
N ALA A 23 -2.38 -3.53 6.61
CA ALA A 23 -2.95 -2.55 7.54
C ALA A 23 -4.15 -3.07 8.33
N PHE A 24 -4.92 -4.04 7.80
CA PHE A 24 -6.17 -4.52 8.41
C PHE A 24 -6.14 -5.99 8.81
N ILE A 25 -5.68 -6.88 7.93
CA ILE A 25 -5.67 -8.33 8.20
C ILE A 25 -4.51 -8.68 9.12
N ASP A 26 -3.28 -8.28 8.75
CA ASP A 26 -2.10 -8.61 9.55
C ASP A 26 -2.13 -7.91 10.90
N THR A 27 -2.59 -6.65 10.95
CA THR A 27 -2.79 -5.94 12.24
C THR A 27 -3.83 -6.63 13.12
N ALA A 28 -4.94 -7.13 12.56
CA ALA A 28 -5.93 -7.89 13.35
C ALA A 28 -5.33 -9.20 13.88
N TYR A 29 -4.54 -9.90 13.07
CA TYR A 29 -3.81 -11.09 13.47
C TYR A 29 -2.84 -10.81 14.63
N PHE A 30 -1.98 -9.81 14.51
CA PHE A 30 -1.02 -9.45 15.57
C PHE A 30 -1.71 -8.99 16.85
N LYS A 31 -2.84 -8.28 16.74
CA LYS A 31 -3.64 -7.89 17.90
C LYS A 31 -4.21 -9.10 18.63
N ASN A 32 -4.73 -10.10 17.91
CA ASN A 32 -5.27 -11.32 18.50
C ASN A 32 -4.18 -12.17 19.17
N ASN A 33 -2.95 -12.14 18.66
CA ASN A 33 -1.82 -12.87 19.21
C ASN A 33 -1.05 -12.09 20.30
N ASN A 34 -1.56 -10.94 20.78
CA ASN A 34 -0.89 -10.06 21.75
C ASN A 34 0.49 -9.51 21.28
N GLU A 35 0.78 -9.54 19.99
CA GLU A 35 2.02 -9.03 19.41
C GLU A 35 1.93 -7.52 19.12
N MET A 36 1.87 -6.71 20.17
CA MET A 36 1.61 -5.27 20.06
C MET A 36 2.69 -4.47 19.30
N LYS A 37 3.93 -4.96 19.27
CA LYS A 37 5.00 -4.35 18.48
C LYS A 37 4.75 -4.54 16.97
N ALA A 38 4.52 -5.79 16.57
CA ALA A 38 4.19 -6.14 15.18
C ALA A 38 2.89 -5.49 14.72
N TYR A 39 1.88 -5.38 15.59
CA TYR A 39 0.64 -4.63 15.31
C TYR A 39 0.91 -3.19 14.89
N LYS A 40 1.73 -2.45 15.65
CA LYS A 40 2.05 -1.05 15.33
C LYS A 40 2.85 -0.98 14.03
N GLU A 41 3.87 -1.81 13.89
CA GLU A 41 4.71 -1.85 12.69
C GLU A 41 3.88 -2.16 11.43
N ALA A 42 3.05 -3.19 11.44
CA ALA A 42 2.17 -3.54 10.33
C ALA A 42 1.20 -2.40 9.98
N LYS A 43 0.64 -1.70 10.98
CA LYS A 43 -0.24 -0.57 10.72
C LYS A 43 0.50 0.58 10.03
N TYR A 44 1.69 0.95 10.52
CA TYR A 44 2.49 2.00 9.91
C TYR A 44 2.98 1.61 8.51
N VAL A 45 3.43 0.38 8.32
CA VAL A 45 3.94 -0.12 7.03
C VAL A 45 2.80 -0.23 6.01
N GLY A 46 1.66 -0.81 6.38
CA GLY A 46 0.51 -0.96 5.49
C GLY A 46 -0.03 0.40 5.01
N PHE A 47 -0.31 1.32 5.94
CA PHE A 47 -0.74 2.67 5.57
C PHE A 47 0.35 3.47 4.84
N GLY A 48 1.61 3.34 5.27
CA GLY A 48 2.75 4.01 4.64
C GLY A 48 2.93 3.58 3.18
N LEU A 49 2.81 2.28 2.89
CA LEU A 49 2.88 1.74 1.54
C LEU A 49 1.75 2.30 0.66
N MET A 50 0.52 2.33 1.17
CA MET A 50 -0.63 2.87 0.43
C MET A 50 -0.44 4.35 0.09
N ILE A 51 -0.05 5.16 1.08
CA ILE A 51 0.21 6.59 0.88
C ILE A 51 1.32 6.79 -0.13
N PHE A 52 2.45 6.08 0.01
CA PHE A 52 3.58 6.18 -0.89
C PHE A 52 3.22 5.80 -2.33
N ALA A 53 2.51 4.69 -2.53
CA ALA A 53 2.08 4.25 -3.86
C ALA A 53 1.17 5.29 -4.55
N VAL A 54 0.21 5.84 -3.80
CA VAL A 54 -0.68 6.90 -4.30
C VAL A 54 0.11 8.17 -4.62
N SER A 55 1.04 8.57 -3.75
CA SER A 55 1.89 9.75 -3.99
C SER A 55 2.74 9.60 -5.25
N VAL A 56 3.39 8.46 -5.45
CA VAL A 56 4.21 8.19 -6.65
C VAL A 56 3.34 8.20 -7.91
N TYR A 57 2.15 7.59 -7.87
CA TYR A 57 1.23 7.61 -8.99
C TYR A 57 0.76 9.03 -9.33
N LEU A 58 0.42 9.84 -8.33
CA LEU A 58 0.03 11.24 -8.52
C LEU A 58 1.18 12.07 -9.10
N ILE A 59 2.41 11.92 -8.57
CA ILE A 59 3.60 12.60 -9.10
C ILE A 59 3.75 12.26 -10.58
N ARG A 60 3.71 10.97 -10.94
CA ARG A 60 3.79 10.56 -12.33
C ARG A 60 2.71 11.21 -13.20
N MET A 61 1.47 11.22 -12.72
CA MET A 61 0.34 11.82 -13.44
C MET A 61 0.53 13.33 -13.68
N PHE A 62 1.03 14.08 -12.68
CA PHE A 62 1.27 15.52 -12.81
C PHE A 62 2.48 15.86 -13.68
N TYR A 63 3.56 15.08 -13.58
CA TYR A 63 4.80 15.34 -14.32
C TYR A 63 4.83 14.67 -15.70
N LYS A 64 3.80 13.90 -16.08
CA LYS A 64 3.72 13.12 -17.33
C LYS A 64 5.00 12.32 -17.61
N LEU A 65 5.58 11.77 -16.55
CA LEU A 65 6.72 10.85 -16.60
C LEU A 65 6.27 9.47 -17.13
#